data_AF-A0A377A3G8-F1
#
_entry.id   AF-A0A377A3G8-F1
#
_cell.length_a   1.000
_cell.length_b   1.000
_cell.length_c   1.000
_cell.angle_alpha   90.00
_cell.angle_beta   90.00
_cell.angle_gamma   90.00
#
_symmetry.space_group_name_H-M   'P 1'
#
loop_
_entity.id
_entity.type
_entity.pdbx_description
1 polymer ?
#
loop_
_entity_poly.entity_id
_entity_poly.type
_entity_poly.pdbx_seq_one_letter_code
_entity_poly.pdbx_strand_id
1 'polypeptide(L)' 'MYNFNFNVLDPYIVRPVAVAWRDYVPQPARNGLSNFTGNLEEPAVMVNYFLQGDPYQGMVHFTRFFLNTILGMGRFY' A
#
# COMPACT_ATOMS: atom_id res chain seq x y z
N MET A 1 -1.79 -4.84 26.56
CA MET A 1 -2.06 -5.51 25.26
C MET A 1 -0.79 -5.81 24.47
N TYR A 2 0.27 -5.00 24.55
CA TYR A 2 1.55 -5.25 23.87
C TYR A 2 2.15 -6.66 24.10
N ASN A 3 2.23 -7.12 25.36
CA ASN A 3 2.81 -8.43 25.68
C ASN A 3 2.06 -9.61 25.02
N PHE A 4 0.75 -9.52 24.81
CA PHE A 4 -0.01 -10.56 24.12
C PHE A 4 0.29 -10.54 22.61
N ASN A 5 0.30 -9.35 22.00
CA ASN A 5 0.64 -9.19 20.59
C ASN A 5 2.06 -9.69 20.30
N PHE A 6 3.01 -9.36 21.15
CA PHE A 6 4.43 -9.66 20.93
C PHE A 6 4.80 -11.12 21.29
N ASN A 7 4.28 -11.67 22.40
CA ASN A 7 4.72 -12.99 22.87
C ASN A 7 3.81 -14.13 22.39
N VAL A 8 2.59 -13.84 21.95
CA VAL A 8 1.61 -14.87 21.56
C VAL A 8 1.19 -14.69 20.10
N LEU A 9 0.71 -13.52 19.71
CA LEU A 9 0.18 -13.32 18.36
C LEU A 9 1.30 -13.32 17.30
N ASP A 10 2.41 -12.64 17.57
CA ASP A 10 3.54 -12.55 16.64
C ASP A 10 4.23 -13.89 16.39
N PRO A 11 4.73 -14.63 17.40
CA PRO A 11 5.49 -15.85 17.15
C PRO A 11 4.63 -17.02 16.63
N TYR A 12 3.35 -17.09 17.00
CA TYR A 12 2.50 -18.24 16.64
C TYR A 12 1.67 -18.01 15.36
N ILE A 13 1.38 -16.76 14.99
CA ILE A 13 0.48 -16.47 13.86
C ILE A 13 1.15 -15.54 12.84
N VAL A 14 1.51 -14.32 13.25
CA VAL A 14 1.95 -13.27 12.31
C VAL A 14 3.28 -13.65 11.64
N ARG A 15 4.26 -14.11 12.42
CA ARG A 15 5.59 -14.46 11.93
C ARG A 15 5.58 -15.68 11.00
N PRO A 16 4.90 -16.80 11.32
CA PRO A 16 4.76 -17.92 10.37
C PRO A 16 4.11 -17.50 9.06
N VAL A 17 3.06 -16.67 9.10
CA VAL A 17 2.40 -16.15 7.89
C VAL A 17 3.34 -15.25 7.08
N ALA A 18 4.11 -14.38 7.72
CA ALA A 18 5.08 -13.52 7.04
C ALA A 18 6.22 -14.33 6.37
N VAL A 19 6.68 -15.40 7.02
CA VAL A 19 7.67 -16.32 6.42
C VAL A 19 7.08 -17.03 5.21
N ALA A 20 5.86 -17.58 5.33
CA ALA A 20 5.18 -18.20 4.20
C ALA A 20 4.95 -17.21 3.05
N TRP A 21 4.54 -15.98 3.35
CA TRP A 21 4.40 -14.92 2.36
C TRP A 21 5.72 -14.64 1.63
N ARG A 22 6.84 -14.56 2.36
CA ARG A 22 8.16 -14.34 1.77
C ARG A 22 8.60 -15.51 0.89
N ASP A 23 8.32 -16.74 1.30
CA ASP A 23 8.86 -17.94 0.67
C ASP A 23 8.01 -18.42 -0.52
N TYR A 24 6.69 -18.24 -0.47
CA TYR A 24 5.76 -18.70 -1.51
C TYR A 24 5.34 -17.62 -2.51
N VAL A 25 5.39 -16.33 -2.14
CA VAL A 25 4.97 -15.24 -3.05
C VAL A 25 6.20 -14.67 -3.77
N PRO A 26 6.23 -14.72 -5.11
CA PRO A 26 7.36 -14.21 -5.87
C PRO A 26 7.47 -12.68 -5.74
N GLN A 27 8.70 -12.16 -5.81
CA GLN A 27 9.01 -10.74 -5.64
C GLN A 27 8.16 -9.79 -6.51
N PRO A 28 7.90 -10.07 -7.81
CA PRO A 28 7.05 -9.22 -8.63
C PRO A 28 5.62 -9.08 -8.10
N ALA A 29 5.02 -10.17 -7.59
CA ALA A 29 3.68 -10.14 -7.04
C ALA A 29 3.61 -9.38 -5.71
N ARG A 30 4.65 -9.51 -4.87
CA ARG A 30 4.78 -8.72 -3.63
C ARG A 30 4.90 -7.22 -3.91
N ASN A 31 5.74 -6.87 -4.88
CA ASN A 31 5.95 -5.49 -5.28
C ASN A 31 4.67 -4.91 -5.91
N GLY A 32 4.02 -5.65 -6.80
CA GLY A 32 2.75 -5.24 -7.41
C GLY A 32 1.65 -4.99 -6.38
N LEU A 33 1.52 -5.85 -5.37
CA LEU A 33 0.55 -5.65 -4.29
C LEU A 33 0.89 -4.45 -3.41
N SER A 34 2.18 -4.27 -3.07
CA SER A 34 2.63 -3.11 -2.29
C SER A 34 2.38 -1.79 -3.04
N ASN A 35 2.60 -1.78 -4.35
CA ASN A 35 2.37 -0.62 -5.19
C ASN A 35 0.86 -0.35 -5.37
N PHE A 36 0.06 -1.39 -5.59
CA PHE A 36 -1.39 -1.28 -5.72
C PHE A 36 -2.03 -0.70 -4.46
N THR A 37 -1.67 -1.24 -3.30
CA THR A 37 -2.18 -0.74 -2.01
C THR A 37 -1.74 0.71 -1.75
N GLY A 38 -0.48 1.05 -2.03
CA GLY A 38 -0.02 2.45 -1.96
C GLY A 38 -0.73 3.38 -2.94
N ASN A 39 -1.17 2.90 -4.10
CA ASN A 39 -1.95 3.68 -5.05
C ASN A 39 -3.36 4.01 -4.52
N LEU A 40 -3.97 3.12 -3.73
CA LEU A 40 -5.30 3.34 -3.13
C LEU A 40 -5.31 4.45 -2.07
N GLU A 41 -4.16 4.80 -1.51
CA GLU A 41 -4.02 5.92 -0.57
C GLU A 41 -3.93 7.27 -1.28
N GLU A 42 -3.52 7.30 -2.55
CA GLU A 42 -3.34 8.55 -3.31
C GLU A 42 -4.60 9.42 -3.43
N PRO A 43 -5.83 8.88 -3.59
CA PRO A 43 -7.05 9.68 -3.55
C PRO A 43 -7.30 10.35 -2.20
N ALA A 44 -7.03 9.67 -1.10
CA ALA A 44 -7.17 10.26 0.24
C ALA A 44 -6.11 11.36 0.45
N VAL A 45 -4.89 11.16 -0.04
CA VAL A 45 -3.83 12.17 -0.04
C VAL A 45 -4.20 13.38 -0.90
N MET A 46 -4.76 13.16 -2.10
CA MET A 46 -5.29 14.21 -2.97
C MET A 46 -6.34 15.07 -2.25
N VAL A 47 -7.32 14.43 -1.60
CA VAL A 47 -8.37 15.13 -0.84
C VAL A 47 -7.74 15.96 0.29
N ASN A 48 -6.76 15.41 1.01
CA ASN A 48 -6.06 16.16 2.06
C ASN A 48 -5.31 17.38 1.50
N TYR A 49 -4.64 17.28 0.35
CA TYR A 49 -3.98 18.43 -0.27
C TYR A 49 -4.97 19.51 -0.71
N PHE A 50 -6.13 19.11 -1.24
CA PHE A 50 -7.20 20.06 -1.54
C PHE A 50 -7.72 20.76 -0.27
N LEU A 51 -7.89 20.02 0.83
CA LEU A 51 -8.30 20.59 2.11
C LEU A 51 -7.22 21.49 2.75
N GLN A 52 -5.96 21.23 2.47
CA GLN A 52 -4.82 22.06 2.90
C GLN A 52 -4.66 23.33 2.03
N GLY A 53 -5.46 23.49 0.98
CA GLY A 53 -5.40 24.65 0.08
C GLY A 53 -4.27 24.59 -0.95
N ASP A 54 -3.66 23.43 -1.16
CA ASP A 54 -2.66 23.19 -2.21
C ASP A 54 -3.27 22.32 -3.33
N PRO A 55 -4.02 22.94 -4.26
CA PRO A 55 -4.63 22.21 -5.36
C PRO A 55 -3.61 21.69 -6.39
N TYR A 56 -2.40 22.27 -6.44
CA TYR A 56 -1.36 21.81 -7.35
C TYR A 56 -0.88 20.41 -6.94
N GLN A 57 -0.54 20.22 -5.66
CA GLN A 57 -0.15 18.90 -5.16
C GLN A 57 -1.31 17.90 -5.22
N GLY A 58 -2.54 18.34 -4.94
CA GLY A 58 -3.74 17.51 -5.11
C GLY A 58 -3.85 16.95 -6.54
N MET A 59 -3.68 17.79 -7.57
CA MET A 59 -3.74 17.35 -8.96
C MET A 59 -2.58 16.44 -9.37
N VAL A 60 -1.37 16.65 -8.83
CA VAL A 60 -0.24 15.73 -9.06
C VAL A 60 -0.56 14.32 -8.56
N HIS A 61 -1.12 14.20 -7.35
CA HIS A 61 -1.55 12.93 -6.79
C HIS A 61 -2.75 12.31 -7.53
N PHE A 62 -3.67 13.14 -8.01
CA PHE A 62 -4.74 12.69 -8.90
C PHE A 62 -4.21 12.06 -10.19
N THR A 63 -3.29 12.76 -10.88
CA THR A 63 -2.73 12.27 -12.14
C THR A 63 -1.92 10.98 -11.93
N ARG A 64 -1.16 10.88 -10.83
CA ARG A 64 -0.47 9.64 -10.45
C ARG A 64 -1.45 8.51 -10.24
N PHE A 65 -2.48 8.70 -9.42
CA PHE A 65 -3.53 7.69 -9.21
C PHE A 65 -4.19 7.29 -10.52
N PHE A 66 -4.59 8.26 -11.35
CA PHE A 66 -5.29 8.03 -12.61
C PHE A 66 -4.43 7.23 -13.60
N LEU A 67 -3.19 7.66 -13.85
CA LEU A 67 -2.28 6.97 -14.77
C LEU A 67 -1.90 5.59 -14.25
N ASN A 68 -1.59 5.45 -12.95
CA ASN A 68 -1.25 4.16 -12.36
C ASN A 68 -2.43 3.18 -12.39
N THR A 69 -3.66 3.66 -12.23
CA THR A 69 -4.88 2.83 -12.23
C THR A 69 -5.28 2.42 -13.65
N ILE A 70 -5.25 3.35 -14.60
CA ILE A 70 -5.71 3.12 -15.98
C ILE A 70 -4.65 2.40 -16.82
N LEU A 71 -3.39 2.83 -16.74
CA LEU A 71 -2.30 2.34 -17.60
C LEU A 71 -1.39 1.33 -16.88
N GLY A 72 -1.19 1.49 -15.58
CA GLY A 72 -0.28 0.65 -14.78
C GLY A 72 -0.88 -0.64 -14.23
N MET A 73 -2.07 -1.05 -14.70
CA MET A 73 -2.87 -2.13 -14.09
C MET A 73 -3.08 -1.95 -12.58
N GLY A 74 -3.22 -0.71 -12.09
CA GLY A 74 -3.23 -0.43 -10.66
C GLY A 74 -1.84 -0.37 -10.02
N ARG A 75 -0.84 0.16 -10.74
CA ARG A 75 0.57 0.26 -10.28
C ARG A 75 1.24 -1.10 -10.03
N PHE A 76 0.80 -2.17 -10.69
CA PHE A 76 1.40 -3.50 -10.50
C PHE A 76 2.84 -3.59 -11.04
N TYR A 77 3.21 -2.69 -11.95
CA TYR A 77 4.54 -2.54 -12.54
C TYR A 77 5.17 -1.19 -12.16
#